data_AF-A0AA42Y147-F1
#
_entry.id   AF-A0AA42Y147-F1
#
_cell.length_a   1.000
_cell.length_b   1.000
_cell.length_c   1.000
_cell.angle_alpha   90.00
_cell.angle_beta   90.00
_cell.angle_gamma   90.00
#
_symmetry.space_group_name_H-M   'P 1'
#
loop_
_entity.id
_entity.type
_entity.pdbx_description
1 polymer ?
#
loop_
_entity_poly.entity_id
_entity_poly.type
_entity_poly.pdbx_seq_one_letter_code
_entity_poly.pdbx_strand_id
1 'polypeptide(L)'
;MKPSTDFSSLVASLAAGAATALAQVHPGENPDPSGGAGEQAPVSADELAERRRVGLETARHLIDTLGMLERKTKGNLSKEEQDLLESVLTQLRIQYVNAAPKPGT
;
A
#
# COMPACT_ATOMS: atom_id res chain seq x y z
N MET A 1 -21.75 -3.96 12.51
CA MET A 1 -21.65 -4.77 11.27
C MET A 1 -20.64 -5.87 11.55
N LYS A 2 -21.00 -7.16 11.41
CA LYS A 2 -20.01 -8.23 11.51
C LYS A 2 -19.08 -8.08 10.30
N PRO A 3 -17.74 -8.11 10.46
CA PRO A 3 -16.87 -8.21 9.30
C PRO A 3 -17.30 -9.47 8.54
N SER A 4 -17.64 -9.34 7.26
CA SER A 4 -17.91 -10.51 6.45
C SER A 4 -16.56 -11.19 6.20
N THR A 5 -16.46 -12.46 6.59
CA THR A 5 -15.22 -13.22 6.55
C THR A 5 -15.05 -13.84 5.16
N ASP A 6 -14.96 -12.99 4.15
CA ASP A 6 -14.90 -13.40 2.75
C ASP A 6 -13.55 -13.02 2.13
N PHE A 7 -13.23 -13.59 0.96
CA PHE A 7 -11.98 -13.34 0.25
C PHE A 7 -11.79 -11.86 -0.07
N SER A 8 -12.87 -11.16 -0.43
CA SER A 8 -12.85 -9.70 -0.65
C SER A 8 -12.34 -8.90 0.55
N SER A 9 -12.69 -9.31 1.78
CA SER A 9 -12.20 -8.67 3.01
C SER A 9 -10.70 -8.93 3.23
N LEU A 10 -10.20 -10.11 2.86
CA LEU A 10 -8.77 -10.43 2.89
C LEU A 10 -8.00 -9.58 1.88
N VAL A 11 -8.50 -9.50 0.63
CA VAL A 11 -7.89 -8.69 -0.43
C VAL A 11 -7.87 -7.21 -0.03
N ALA A 12 -8.99 -6.69 0.49
CA ALA A 12 -9.07 -5.31 0.96
C ALA A 12 -8.09 -5.02 2.11
N SER A 13 -7.92 -5.96 3.06
CA SER A 13 -6.98 -5.81 4.17
C SER A 13 -5.51 -5.76 3.68
N LEU A 14 -5.12 -6.69 2.80
CA LEU A 14 -3.77 -6.69 2.20
C LEU A 14 -3.53 -5.44 1.35
N ALA A 15 -4.54 -5.01 0.60
CA ALA A 15 -4.48 -3.79 -0.21
C ALA A 15 -4.31 -2.54 0.63
N ALA A 16 -5.07 -2.41 1.72
CA ALA A 16 -4.95 -1.30 2.66
C ALA A 16 -3.56 -1.24 3.32
N GLY A 17 -2.99 -2.41 3.66
CA GLY A 17 -1.61 -2.50 4.14
C GLY A 17 -0.59 -1.98 3.12
N ALA A 18 -0.74 -2.37 1.84
CA ALA A 18 0.14 -1.92 0.77
C ALA A 18 0.00 -0.42 0.51
N ALA A 19 -1.24 0.09 0.46
CA ALA A 19 -1.51 1.50 0.30
C ALA A 19 -0.94 2.35 1.46
N THR A 20 -1.08 1.88 2.70
CA THR A 20 -0.50 2.54 3.88
C THR A 20 1.02 2.55 3.81
N ALA A 21 1.64 1.45 3.37
CA ALA A 21 3.09 1.39 3.20
C ALA A 21 3.59 2.36 2.11
N LEU A 22 2.84 2.50 1.00
CA LEU A 22 3.14 3.46 -0.06
C LEU A 22 2.92 4.92 0.37
N ALA A 23 1.89 5.21 1.16
CA ALA A 23 1.63 6.55 1.69
C ALA A 23 2.75 7.04 2.63
N GLN A 24 3.42 6.13 3.33
CA GLN A 24 4.61 6.47 4.13
C GLN A 24 5.82 6.86 3.27
N VAL A 25 5.80 6.58 1.97
CA VAL A 25 6.90 6.92 1.06
C VAL A 25 6.86 8.39 0.65
N HIS A 26 5.66 8.94 0.46
CA HIS A 26 5.42 10.33 0.12
C HIS A 26 4.86 11.03 1.35
N PRO A 27 5.69 11.69 2.18
CA PRO A 27 5.15 12.49 3.28
C PRO A 27 4.18 13.50 2.66
N GLY A 28 2.91 13.42 3.05
CA GLY A 28 1.85 14.28 2.56
C GLY A 28 2.30 15.73 2.62
N GLU A 29 2.09 16.45 1.52
CA GLU A 29 2.28 17.88 1.42
C GLU A 29 1.42 18.55 2.50
N ASN A 30 2.10 19.18 3.48
CA ASN A 30 1.63 20.14 4.47
C ASN A 30 0.31 19.84 5.22
N PRO A 31 0.35 19.48 6.51
CA PRO A 31 -0.75 19.82 7.41
C PRO A 31 -0.78 21.34 7.60
N ASP A 32 -1.95 21.95 7.37
CA ASP A 32 -2.29 23.30 7.80
C ASP A 32 -1.83 23.56 9.24
N PRO A 33 -1.01 24.59 9.52
CA PRO A 33 -0.46 24.87 10.85
C PRO A 33 -1.44 25.65 11.74
N SER A 34 -2.71 25.25 11.79
CA SER A 34 -3.69 25.84 12.71
C SER A 34 -4.30 24.76 13.59
N GLY A 35 -3.52 24.27 14.56
CA GLY A 35 -4.07 23.39 15.59
C GLY A 35 -3.04 22.67 16.45
N GLY A 36 -2.50 23.36 17.46
CA GLY A 36 -2.00 22.75 18.70
C GLY A 36 -0.59 22.15 18.64
N ALA A 37 0.28 22.68 19.52
CA ALA A 37 1.61 22.18 19.79
C ALA A 37 1.56 20.72 20.32
N GLY A 38 1.79 19.77 19.42
CA GLY A 38 2.32 18.46 19.77
C GLY A 38 3.73 18.39 19.23
N GLU A 39 4.73 18.34 20.12
CA GLU A 39 6.13 18.08 19.83
C GLU A 39 6.28 16.88 18.87
N GLN A 40 6.39 17.17 17.59
CA GLN A 40 6.91 16.24 16.60
C GLN A 40 8.32 16.72 16.33
N ALA A 41 9.29 16.06 16.96
CA ALA A 41 10.70 16.30 16.67
C ALA A 41 10.91 16.20 15.15
N PRO A 42 11.78 17.04 14.56
CA PRO A 42 12.06 16.96 13.13
C PRO A 42 12.62 15.57 12.83
N VAL A 43 11.84 14.76 12.11
CA VAL A 43 12.28 13.49 11.57
C VAL A 43 13.50 13.73 10.68
N SER A 44 14.60 13.04 10.97
CA SER A 44 15.86 13.24 10.26
C SER A 44 15.76 12.74 8.81
N ALA A 45 16.59 13.29 7.91
CA ALA A 45 16.59 12.90 6.49
C ALA A 45 16.86 11.40 6.29
N ASP A 46 17.77 10.82 7.09
CA ASP A 46 18.05 9.38 7.10
C ASP A 46 16.85 8.55 7.57
N GLU A 47 16.11 9.02 8.58
CA GLU A 47 14.90 8.34 9.06
C GLU A 47 13.80 8.34 8.00
N LEU A 48 13.61 9.46 7.29
CA LEU A 48 12.68 9.54 6.16
C LEU A 48 13.10 8.60 5.03
N ALA A 49 14.39 8.54 4.71
CA ALA A 49 14.91 7.64 3.69
C ALA A 49 14.70 6.16 4.06
N GLU A 50 14.91 5.81 5.32
CA GLU A 50 14.67 4.47 5.84
C GLU A 50 13.18 4.11 5.82
N ARG A 51 12.30 5.00 6.29
CA ARG A 51 10.84 4.82 6.22
C ARG A 51 10.35 4.61 4.79
N ARG A 52 10.92 5.36 3.83
CA ARG A 52 10.65 5.15 2.40
C ARG A 52 11.07 3.76 1.93
N ARG A 53 12.29 3.31 2.25
CA ARG A 53 12.78 1.98 1.88
C ARG A 53 11.88 0.88 2.45
N VAL A 54 11.62 0.92 3.74
CA VAL A 54 10.76 -0.04 4.44
C VAL A 54 9.34 -0.04 3.88
N GLY A 55 8.77 1.14 3.59
CA GLY A 55 7.46 1.27 2.96
C GLY A 55 7.40 0.63 1.58
N LEU A 56 8.41 0.88 0.74
CA LEU A 56 8.49 0.26 -0.59
C LEU A 56 8.66 -1.26 -0.52
N GLU A 57 9.54 -1.77 0.35
CA GLU A 57 9.72 -3.22 0.53
C GLU A 57 8.44 -3.91 1.00
N THR A 58 7.74 -3.30 1.97
CA THR A 58 6.46 -3.79 2.49
C THR A 58 5.39 -3.81 1.40
N ALA A 59 5.26 -2.72 0.64
CA ALA A 59 4.32 -2.62 -0.45
C ALA A 59 4.58 -3.68 -1.53
N ARG A 60 5.85 -3.86 -1.92
CA ARG A 60 6.25 -4.89 -2.87
C ARG A 60 5.87 -6.29 -2.39
N HIS A 61 6.19 -6.62 -1.14
CA HIS A 61 5.87 -7.93 -0.56
C HIS A 61 4.36 -8.22 -0.60
N LEU A 62 3.54 -7.22 -0.29
CA LEU A 62 2.08 -7.36 -0.32
C LEU A 62 1.54 -7.49 -1.75
N ILE A 63 2.07 -6.73 -2.71
CA ILE A 63 1.72 -6.85 -4.14
C ILE A 63 2.08 -8.25 -4.67
N ASP A 64 3.27 -8.74 -4.34
CA ASP A 64 3.72 -10.08 -4.73
C ASP A 64 2.83 -11.16 -4.11
N THR A 65 2.41 -10.98 -2.86
CA THR A 65 1.48 -11.87 -2.16
C THR A 65 0.11 -11.89 -2.82
N LEU A 66 -0.47 -10.72 -3.13
CA LEU A 66 -1.72 -10.62 -3.89
C LEU A 66 -1.60 -11.28 -5.27
N GLY A 67 -0.47 -11.10 -5.95
CA GLY A 67 -0.22 -11.73 -7.24
C GLY A 67 -0.06 -13.25 -7.15
N MET A 68 0.49 -13.76 -6.05
CA MET A 68 0.49 -15.20 -5.76
C MET A 68 -0.92 -15.73 -5.52
N LEU A 69 -1.73 -15.00 -4.76
CA LEU A 69 -3.13 -15.35 -4.50
C LEU A 69 -3.91 -15.42 -5.81
N GLU A 70 -3.84 -14.40 -6.67
CA GLU A 70 -4.49 -14.39 -7.99
C GLU A 70 -4.20 -15.65 -8.80
N ARG A 71 -2.92 -16.06 -8.88
CA ARG A 71 -2.54 -17.28 -9.61
C ARG A 71 -3.03 -18.56 -8.93
N LYS A 72 -3.02 -18.61 -7.60
CA LYS A 72 -3.38 -19.80 -6.83
C LYS A 72 -4.90 -19.99 -6.69
N THR A 73 -5.67 -18.91 -6.72
CA THR A 73 -7.12 -18.93 -6.58
C THR A 73 -7.86 -18.85 -7.91
N LYS A 74 -7.15 -18.67 -9.04
CA LYS A 74 -7.75 -18.67 -10.39
C LYS A 74 -8.66 -19.88 -10.60
N GLY A 75 -9.90 -19.63 -11.02
CA GLY A 75 -10.94 -20.65 -11.20
C GLY A 75 -11.72 -21.03 -9.94
N ASN A 76 -11.34 -20.51 -8.76
CA ASN A 76 -12.07 -20.67 -7.49
C ASN A 76 -12.70 -19.36 -7.00
N LEU A 77 -12.53 -18.26 -7.74
CA LEU A 77 -13.10 -16.95 -7.41
C LEU A 77 -14.44 -16.75 -8.12
N SER A 78 -15.36 -16.08 -7.44
CA SER A 78 -16.49 -15.42 -8.11
C SER A 78 -15.99 -14.33 -9.06
N LYS A 79 -16.83 -13.91 -10.00
CA LYS A 79 -16.49 -12.83 -10.93
C LYS A 79 -16.14 -11.54 -10.19
N GLU A 80 -16.91 -11.20 -9.15
CA GLU A 80 -16.69 -10.00 -8.34
C GLU A 80 -15.35 -10.04 -7.59
N GLU A 81 -14.98 -11.19 -7.01
CA GLU A 81 -13.69 -11.35 -6.33
C GLU A 81 -12.50 -11.28 -7.29
N GLN A 82 -12.66 -11.85 -8.49
CA GLN A 82 -11.64 -11.78 -9.53
C GLN A 82 -11.43 -10.34 -10.00
N ASP A 83 -12.52 -9.64 -10.35
CA ASP A 83 -12.48 -8.25 -10.81
C ASP A 83 -11.90 -7.32 -9.72
N LEU A 84 -12.26 -7.54 -8.45
CA LEU A 84 -11.70 -6.81 -7.31
C LEU A 84 -10.18 -7.04 -7.20
N LEU A 85 -9.74 -8.29 -7.21
CA LEU A 85 -8.33 -8.63 -7.05
C LEU A 85 -7.47 -8.07 -8.19
N GLU A 86 -7.94 -8.17 -9.43
CA GLU A 86 -7.26 -7.65 -10.62
C GLU A 86 -7.16 -6.11 -10.57
N SER A 87 -8.26 -5.44 -10.22
CA SER A 87 -8.30 -3.97 -10.06
C SER A 87 -7.32 -3.50 -8.99
N VAL A 88 -7.37 -4.12 -7.80
CA VAL A 88 -6.47 -3.81 -6.68
C VAL A 88 -5.01 -4.02 -7.06
N LEU A 89 -4.67 -5.16 -7.67
CA LEU A 89 -3.30 -5.44 -8.11
C LEU A 89 -2.79 -4.40 -9.11
N THR A 90 -3.64 -4.01 -10.06
CA THR A 90 -3.29 -3.01 -11.08
C THR A 90 -3.01 -1.65 -10.43
N GLN A 91 -3.91 -1.19 -9.56
CA GLN A 91 -3.75 0.08 -8.85
C GLN A 91 -2.48 0.10 -7.99
N LEU A 92 -2.24 -0.95 -7.20
CA LEU A 92 -1.06 -1.01 -6.34
C LEU A 92 0.25 -1.05 -7.13
N ARG A 93 0.30 -1.76 -8.26
CA ARG A 93 1.48 -1.79 -9.14
C ARG A 93 1.81 -0.40 -9.69
N ILE A 94 0.80 0.35 -10.13
CA ILE A 94 0.97 1.72 -10.62
C ILE A 94 1.50 2.62 -9.49
N GLN A 95 0.87 2.55 -8.32
CA GLN A 95 1.27 3.33 -7.14
C GLN A 95 2.70 3.00 -6.71
N TYR A 96 3.08 1.72 -6.73
CA TYR A 96 4.43 1.26 -6.41
C TYR A 96 5.48 1.82 -7.38
N VAL A 97 5.22 1.76 -8.70
CA VAL A 97 6.14 2.32 -9.71
C VAL A 97 6.29 3.84 -9.56
N ASN A 98 5.21 4.54 -9.20
CA ASN A 98 5.24 5.99 -8.97
C ASN A 98 6.00 6.37 -7.70
N ALA A 99 5.90 5.55 -6.65
CA ALA A 99 6.59 5.76 -5.38
C ALA A 99 8.06 5.28 -5.40
N ALA A 100 8.38 4.33 -6.26
CA ALA A 100 9.75 3.84 -6.42
C ALA A 100 10.66 4.97 -6.91
N PRO A 101 11.87 5.11 -6.34
CA PRO A 101 12.83 6.10 -6.81
C PRO A 101 13.14 5.81 -8.28
N LYS A 102 12.95 6.82 -9.15
CA LYS A 102 13.31 6.70 -10.56
C LYS A 102 14.82 6.46 -10.64
N PRO A 103 15.29 5.39 -11.31
CA PRO A 103 16.71 5.22 -11.53
C PRO A 103 17.21 6.31 -12.51
N GLY A 104 17.90 7.32 -11.96
CA GLY A 104 18.68 8.31 -12.72
C GLY A 104 17.87 9.45 -13.37
N THR A 105 17.81 10.59 -12.70
CA THR A 105 17.77 11.93 -13.30
C THR A 105 18.68 12.84 -12.52
#